data_AF-A0A3M2A125-F1
#
_entry.id   AF-A0A3M2A125-F1
#
_cell.length_a   1.000
_cell.length_b   1.000
_cell.length_c   1.000
_cell.angle_alpha   90.00
_cell.angle_beta   90.00
_cell.angle_gamma   90.00
#
_symmetry.space_group_name_H-M   'P 1'
#
loop_
_entity.id
_entity.type
_entity.pdbx_description
1 polymer ?
#
loop_
_entity_poly.entity_id
_entity_poly.type
_entity_poly.pdbx_seq_one_letter_code
_entity_poly.pdbx_strand_id
1 'polypeptide(L)'
;MKLIWDVEGSQVFDFRENPPAYRPTKIWDPWIWKLQHYLPRYCAQSVYRVKVDSDGAVYPCCVGDQGVLALGNLFDADFDEIWNGINSQDLRRGMMTWDVPKLCRTCTFYSEPIGPESYLPFLDDVQEDLGGTFADADMELVGPAHLYRAPEPPVLEWTRPHGEFTKQYVVMGLGGESLDRRRIEVPPHESSIGIPESVWNDMRANFGYWWTVVGVDSAGRLHRASSVRCVIRHRPMPRIEGSTLDYGD
;
A
#
# COMPACT_ATOMS: atom_id res chain seq x y z
N MET A 1 15.34 -13.42 27.81
CA MET A 1 15.86 -12.10 27.46
C MET A 1 15.47 -11.83 26.02
N LYS A 2 14.72 -10.75 25.72
CA LYS A 2 14.27 -10.43 24.35
C LYS A 2 14.60 -8.96 24.11
N LEU A 3 15.62 -8.69 23.31
CA LEU A 3 15.91 -7.37 22.79
C LEU A 3 15.07 -7.17 21.53
N ILE A 4 14.37 -6.05 21.41
CA ILE A 4 13.68 -5.65 20.19
C ILE A 4 14.26 -4.30 19.77
N TRP A 5 14.78 -4.25 18.55
CA TRP A 5 15.14 -3.01 17.85
C TRP A 5 14.13 -2.78 16.73
N ASP A 6 13.61 -1.56 16.65
CA ASP A 6 12.90 -1.02 15.49
C ASP A 6 13.67 0.17 14.93
N VAL A 7 13.42 0.48 13.66
CA VAL A 7 14.13 1.53 12.89
C VAL A 7 13.58 2.94 13.14
N GLU A 8 12.57 3.09 14.01
CA GLU A 8 12.08 4.40 14.48
C GLU A 8 12.66 4.81 15.84
N GLY A 9 13.47 3.96 16.47
CA GLY A 9 14.22 4.32 17.66
C GLY A 9 13.59 3.85 18.97
N SER A 10 13.97 2.63 19.34
CA SER A 10 14.24 2.12 20.70
C SER A 10 13.08 1.58 21.56
N GLN A 11 13.38 0.46 22.26
CA GLN A 11 12.75 0.10 23.53
C GLN A 11 13.68 0.48 24.69
N VAL A 12 13.15 1.26 25.64
CA VAL A 12 13.81 1.69 26.87
C VAL A 12 13.54 0.68 27.98
N PHE A 13 14.59 0.16 28.60
CA PHE A 13 14.50 -0.54 29.88
C PHE A 13 14.83 0.45 31.01
N ASP A 14 13.85 0.78 31.84
CA ASP A 14 14.03 1.64 33.02
C ASP A 14 14.09 0.79 34.29
N PHE A 15 15.29 0.64 34.84
CA PHE A 15 15.55 -0.14 36.06
C PHE A 15 15.53 0.71 37.35
N ARG A 16 15.07 1.96 37.32
CA ARG A 16 14.90 2.81 38.52
C ARG A 16 13.74 2.28 39.38
N GLU A 17 13.82 2.44 40.70
CA GLU A 17 12.78 1.95 41.63
C GLU A 17 11.41 2.65 41.49
N ASN A 18 11.35 3.84 40.87
CA ASN A 18 10.11 4.60 40.65
C ASN A 18 10.07 5.25 39.26
N PRO A 19 9.76 4.51 38.19
CA PRO A 19 9.60 5.11 36.86
C PRO A 19 8.34 5.99 36.83
N PRO A 20 8.40 7.21 36.24
CA PRO A 20 7.17 7.95 35.93
C PRO A 20 6.30 7.13 34.97
N ALA A 21 4.98 7.32 35.00
CA ALA A 21 4.04 6.53 34.20
C ALA A 21 4.27 6.72 32.69
N TYR A 22 5.14 5.90 32.10
CA TYR A 22 5.34 5.84 30.66
C TYR A 22 4.13 5.16 30.02
N ARG A 23 3.37 5.92 29.24
CA ARG A 23 2.36 5.40 28.33
C ARG A 23 2.85 5.70 26.91
N PRO A 24 3.47 4.75 26.20
CA PRO A 24 3.52 4.86 24.77
C PRO A 24 2.07 4.66 24.33
N THR A 25 1.35 5.75 24.11
CA THR A 25 0.21 5.67 23.22
C THR A 25 0.76 5.05 21.95
N LYS A 26 0.29 3.84 21.61
CA LYS A 26 0.42 3.27 20.27
C LYS A 26 -0.26 4.23 19.30
N ILE A 27 0.40 5.37 19.03
CA ILE A 27 0.12 6.15 17.86
C ILE A 27 0.55 5.20 16.75
N TRP A 28 -0.43 4.70 16.01
CA TRP A 28 -0.16 4.01 14.77
C TRP A 28 0.82 4.86 13.98
N ASP A 29 2.02 4.33 13.77
CA ASP A 29 3.07 5.02 13.03
C ASP A 29 2.45 5.50 11.70
N PRO A 30 2.36 6.83 11.47
CA PRO A 30 1.82 7.40 10.23
C PRO A 30 2.49 6.79 9.00
N TRP A 31 3.73 6.32 9.14
CA TRP A 31 4.49 5.66 8.09
C TRP A 31 3.93 4.28 7.72
N ILE A 32 3.52 3.46 8.68
CA ILE A 32 2.86 2.16 8.41
C ILE A 32 1.55 2.38 7.66
N TRP A 33 0.74 3.35 8.09
CA TRP A 33 -0.50 3.69 7.41
C TRP A 33 -0.24 4.14 5.96
N LYS A 34 0.74 5.02 5.74
CA LYS A 34 1.15 5.43 4.39
C LYS A 34 1.65 4.25 3.57
N LEU A 35 2.51 3.40 4.14
CA LEU A 35 3.06 2.22 3.46
C LEU A 35 1.95 1.31 2.94
N GLN A 36 0.87 1.10 3.70
CA GLN A 36 -0.27 0.29 3.28
C GLN A 36 -1.05 0.90 2.10
N HIS A 37 -1.05 2.24 1.96
CA HIS A 37 -1.66 2.89 0.81
C HIS A 37 -0.76 2.85 -0.43
N TYR A 38 0.54 3.09 -0.26
CA TYR A 38 1.51 3.05 -1.35
C TYR A 38 1.76 1.64 -1.87
N LEU A 39 1.82 0.65 -0.97
CA LEU A 39 2.08 -0.75 -1.25
C LEU A 39 1.04 -1.62 -0.52
N PRO A 40 -0.18 -1.73 -1.07
CA PRO A 40 -1.22 -2.54 -0.45
C PRO A 40 -0.76 -3.99 -0.25
N ARG A 41 -1.04 -4.55 0.93
CA ARG A 41 -0.59 -5.87 1.41
C ARG A 41 0.91 -5.97 1.71
N TYR A 42 1.69 -4.89 1.63
CA TYR A 42 3.10 -4.97 2.00
C TYR A 42 3.26 -5.20 3.51
N CYS A 43 3.90 -6.31 3.90
CA CYS A 43 4.19 -6.57 5.31
C CYS A 43 5.27 -5.61 5.78
N ALA A 44 4.86 -4.61 6.55
CA ALA A 44 5.75 -3.58 7.04
C ALA A 44 6.89 -4.14 7.93
N GLN A 45 6.67 -5.27 8.62
CA GLN A 45 7.75 -5.94 9.38
C GLN A 45 8.97 -6.28 8.51
N SER A 46 8.78 -6.61 7.23
CA SER A 46 9.88 -6.94 6.30
C SER A 46 10.88 -5.79 6.04
N VAL A 47 10.53 -4.56 6.43
CA VAL A 47 11.37 -3.38 6.22
C VAL A 47 11.73 -2.66 7.51
N TYR A 48 10.95 -2.79 8.59
CA TYR A 48 11.25 -2.06 9.83
C TYR A 48 11.62 -2.95 11.02
N ARG A 49 11.50 -4.27 10.89
CA ARG A 49 11.75 -5.18 12.00
C ARG A 49 12.89 -6.13 11.68
N VAL A 50 13.67 -6.42 12.71
CA VAL A 50 14.64 -7.51 12.69
C VAL A 50 14.55 -8.31 13.98
N LYS A 51 14.70 -9.62 13.85
CA LYS A 51 14.85 -10.56 14.96
C LYS A 51 16.20 -11.24 14.77
N VAL A 52 16.98 -11.33 15.85
CA VAL A 52 18.24 -12.08 15.89
C VAL A 52 18.10 -13.14 16.97
N ASP A 53 18.32 -14.41 16.62
CA ASP A 53 18.35 -15.51 17.57
C ASP A 53 19.74 -15.66 18.23
N SER A 54 19.82 -16.44 19.30
CA SER A 54 21.07 -16.59 20.10
C SER A 54 22.21 -17.28 19.34
N ASP A 55 21.90 -17.94 18.24
CA ASP A 55 22.84 -18.58 17.33
C ASP A 55 23.29 -17.65 16.18
N GLY A 56 22.96 -16.36 16.25
CA GLY A 56 23.31 -15.36 15.27
C GLY A 56 22.38 -15.29 14.06
N ALA A 57 21.40 -16.20 13.92
CA ALA A 57 20.48 -16.20 12.79
C ALA A 57 19.58 -14.94 12.79
N VAL A 58 19.48 -14.29 11.63
CA VAL A 58 18.76 -13.03 11.43
C VAL A 58 17.48 -13.27 10.64
N TYR A 59 16.36 -12.66 11.06
CA TYR A 59 15.03 -12.84 10.49
C TYR A 59 14.29 -11.51 10.31
N PRO A 60 13.42 -11.38 9.30
CA PRO A 60 12.69 -10.14 8.99
C PRO A 60 11.48 -9.91 9.91
N CYS A 61 11.08 -10.92 10.70
CA CYS A 61 9.89 -10.85 11.53
C CYS A 61 9.94 -11.87 12.66
N CYS A 62 8.99 -11.78 13.60
CA CYS A 62 8.91 -12.72 14.72
C CYS A 62 8.30 -14.08 14.39
N VAL A 63 7.65 -14.22 13.23
CA VAL A 63 6.97 -15.45 12.79
C VAL A 63 7.89 -16.34 11.95
N GLY A 64 8.88 -15.74 11.28
CA GLY A 64 9.77 -16.37 10.31
C GLY A 64 10.91 -17.19 10.89
N ASP A 65 10.76 -17.79 12.05
CA ASP A 65 11.86 -18.42 12.79
C ASP A 65 12.23 -19.83 12.30
N GLN A 66 13.16 -20.48 13.01
CA GLN A 66 13.61 -21.85 12.73
C GLN A 66 14.11 -22.06 11.30
N GLY A 67 14.80 -21.06 10.75
CA GLY A 67 15.35 -21.09 9.39
C GLY A 67 14.36 -20.80 8.27
N VAL A 68 13.05 -20.70 8.53
CA VAL A 68 12.02 -20.60 7.47
C VAL A 68 12.12 -19.30 6.66
N LEU A 69 12.43 -18.18 7.32
CA LEU A 69 12.71 -16.89 6.67
C LEU A 69 14.07 -16.32 7.09
N ALA A 70 15.09 -17.18 7.23
CA ALA A 70 16.43 -16.70 7.58
C ALA A 70 16.99 -15.78 6.50
N LEU A 71 17.48 -14.62 6.91
CA LEU A 71 18.14 -13.64 6.04
C LEU A 71 19.65 -13.89 5.94
N GLY A 72 20.23 -14.46 6.99
CA GLY A 72 21.66 -14.73 7.14
C GLY A 72 22.03 -15.02 8.60
N ASN A 73 23.33 -15.04 8.91
CA ASN A 73 23.83 -15.26 10.27
C ASN A 73 24.96 -14.27 10.60
N LEU A 74 24.88 -13.60 11.76
CA LEU A 74 25.87 -12.61 12.22
C LEU A 74 27.24 -13.20 12.56
N PHE A 75 27.38 -14.51 12.64
CA PHE A 75 28.68 -15.18 12.78
C PHE A 75 29.41 -15.32 11.44
N ASP A 76 28.69 -15.20 10.31
CA ASP A 76 29.23 -15.39 8.97
C ASP A 76 29.39 -14.07 8.19
N ALA A 77 28.53 -13.08 8.44
CA ALA A 77 28.50 -11.79 7.75
C ALA A 77 28.05 -10.66 8.68
N ASP A 78 28.35 -9.41 8.32
CA ASP A 78 27.86 -8.28 9.09
C ASP A 78 26.36 -8.01 8.87
N PHE A 79 25.77 -7.17 9.71
CA PHE A 79 24.34 -6.88 9.63
C PHE A 79 23.94 -6.21 8.32
N ASP A 80 24.76 -5.30 7.78
CA ASP A 80 24.44 -4.57 6.56
C ASP A 80 24.45 -5.53 5.35
N GLU A 81 25.44 -6.41 5.29
CA GLU A 81 25.55 -7.48 4.29
C GLU A 81 24.32 -8.40 4.32
N ILE A 82 23.83 -8.78 5.52
CA ILE A 82 22.65 -9.62 5.68
C ILE A 82 21.37 -8.86 5.30
N TRP A 83 21.21 -7.63 5.80
CA TRP A 83 20.01 -6.82 5.62
C TRP A 83 19.82 -6.33 4.18
N ASN A 84 20.92 -6.14 3.46
CA ASN A 84 20.96 -5.84 2.04
C ASN A 84 21.28 -7.07 1.18
N GLY A 85 21.33 -8.26 1.78
CA GLY A 85 21.63 -9.51 1.10
C GLY A 85 20.49 -10.03 0.24
N ILE A 86 20.77 -11.13 -0.49
CA ILE A 86 19.86 -11.73 -1.47
C ILE A 86 18.50 -12.06 -0.88
N ASN A 87 18.44 -12.79 0.23
CA ASN A 87 17.17 -13.17 0.88
C ASN A 87 16.35 -11.96 1.31
N SER A 88 16.99 -10.94 1.89
CA SER A 88 16.33 -9.71 2.31
C SER A 88 15.73 -8.95 1.14
N GLN A 89 16.48 -8.80 0.06
CA GLN A 89 16.00 -8.15 -1.16
C GLN A 89 14.88 -8.95 -1.82
N ASP A 90 15.01 -10.27 -1.92
CA ASP A 90 14.03 -11.16 -2.54
C ASP A 90 12.69 -11.12 -1.81
N LEU A 91 12.71 -11.14 -0.47
CA LEU A 91 11.54 -10.96 0.37
C LEU A 91 10.82 -9.64 0.07
N ARG A 92 11.55 -8.51 0.07
CA ARG A 92 10.96 -7.18 -0.16
C ARG A 92 10.38 -7.05 -1.56
N ARG A 93 11.04 -7.63 -2.57
CA ARG A 93 10.52 -7.72 -3.95
C ARG A 93 9.23 -8.54 -4.01
N GLY A 94 9.22 -9.68 -3.32
CA GLY A 94 8.03 -10.53 -3.20
C GLY A 94 6.84 -9.82 -2.55
N MET A 95 7.09 -9.00 -1.52
CA MET A 95 6.05 -8.18 -0.89
C MET A 95 5.47 -7.14 -1.86
N MET A 96 6.27 -6.54 -2.74
CA MET A 96 5.78 -5.62 -3.78
C MET A 96 4.95 -6.34 -4.85
N THR A 97 5.31 -7.59 -5.18
CA THR A 97 4.63 -8.36 -6.24
C THR A 97 3.51 -9.26 -5.73
N TRP A 98 3.32 -9.38 -4.43
CA TRP A 98 2.48 -10.39 -3.77
C TRP A 98 2.86 -11.85 -4.07
N ASP A 99 4.01 -12.08 -4.71
CA ASP A 99 4.67 -13.38 -4.74
C ASP A 99 5.50 -13.47 -3.48
N VAL A 100 4.87 -13.90 -2.37
CA VAL A 100 5.51 -13.95 -1.05
C VAL A 100 5.84 -15.39 -0.66
N PRO A 101 6.85 -15.59 0.21
CA PRO A 101 7.17 -16.88 0.79
C PRO A 101 5.94 -17.56 1.39
N LYS A 102 5.94 -18.91 1.39
CA LYS A 102 4.82 -19.75 1.82
C LYS A 102 4.29 -19.36 3.20
N LEU A 103 5.19 -19.10 4.15
CA LEU A 103 4.84 -18.68 5.50
C LEU A 103 4.06 -17.35 5.54
N CYS A 104 4.39 -16.41 4.66
CA CYS A 104 3.73 -15.09 4.64
C CYS A 104 2.27 -15.19 4.19
N ARG A 105 1.92 -16.18 3.35
CA ARG A 105 0.56 -16.35 2.80
C ARG A 105 -0.49 -16.64 3.87
N THR A 106 -0.10 -17.24 5.00
CA THR A 106 -0.98 -17.56 6.13
C THR A 106 -0.72 -16.69 7.36
N CYS A 107 0.20 -15.72 7.26
CA CYS A 107 0.58 -14.86 8.37
C CYS A 107 -0.49 -13.79 8.65
N THR A 108 -0.93 -13.69 9.90
CA THR A 108 -1.94 -12.70 10.32
C THR A 108 -1.49 -11.25 10.17
N PHE A 109 -0.18 -10.98 10.21
CA PHE A 109 0.37 -9.64 9.95
C PHE A 109 0.31 -9.23 8.48
N TYR A 110 0.11 -10.18 7.57
CA TYR A 110 0.04 -9.96 6.12
C TYR A 110 -1.38 -10.14 5.56
N SER A 111 -2.22 -10.96 6.22
CA SER A 111 -3.43 -11.52 5.63
C SER A 111 -4.57 -10.53 5.41
N GLU A 112 -4.57 -9.37 6.06
CA GLU A 112 -5.65 -8.38 5.98
C GLU A 112 -5.23 -7.18 5.12
N PRO A 113 -5.62 -7.13 3.82
CA PRO A 113 -5.44 -5.94 3.02
C PRO A 113 -6.24 -4.76 3.59
N ILE A 114 -5.74 -3.55 3.37
CA ILE A 114 -6.55 -2.34 3.48
C ILE A 114 -7.77 -2.45 2.56
N GLY A 115 -8.93 -1.97 3.04
CA GLY A 115 -10.17 -1.98 2.27
C GLY A 115 -10.32 -0.75 1.37
N PRO A 116 -11.41 -0.66 0.59
CA PRO A 116 -11.82 0.60 -0.03
C PRO A 116 -12.01 1.68 1.04
N GLU A 117 -11.57 2.90 0.73
CA GLU A 117 -11.67 4.03 1.65
C GLU A 117 -12.83 4.94 1.25
N SER A 118 -13.49 5.57 2.21
CA SER A 118 -14.55 6.55 1.90
C SER A 118 -13.97 7.92 1.53
N TYR A 119 -12.71 8.18 1.85
CA TYR A 119 -12.02 9.45 1.64
C TYR A 119 -10.50 9.27 1.70
N LEU A 120 -9.76 10.03 0.89
CA LEU A 120 -8.30 10.12 0.92
C LEU A 120 -7.82 11.56 0.66
N PRO A 121 -6.62 11.95 1.12
CA PRO A 121 -6.12 13.33 1.04
C PRO A 121 -6.19 13.97 -0.34
N PHE A 122 -5.92 13.24 -1.43
CA PHE A 122 -5.95 13.80 -2.78
C PHE A 122 -7.32 14.38 -3.19
N LEU A 123 -8.40 14.02 -2.49
CA LEU A 123 -9.73 14.56 -2.75
C LEU A 123 -9.88 16.02 -2.33
N ASP A 124 -9.11 16.50 -1.36
CA ASP A 124 -9.12 17.92 -0.96
C ASP A 124 -8.62 18.78 -2.12
N ASP A 125 -7.50 18.40 -2.73
CA ASP A 125 -6.96 19.09 -3.90
C ASP A 125 -7.92 19.02 -5.11
N VAL A 126 -8.66 17.91 -5.26
CA VAL A 126 -9.67 17.80 -6.33
C VAL A 126 -10.82 18.78 -6.08
N GLN A 127 -11.24 18.91 -4.82
CA GLN A 127 -12.27 19.85 -4.43
C GLN A 127 -11.81 21.30 -4.66
N GLU A 128 -10.58 21.63 -4.26
CA GLU A 128 -9.97 22.95 -4.45
C GLU A 128 -9.88 23.32 -5.94
N ASP A 129 -9.35 22.41 -6.78
CA ASP A 129 -9.20 22.63 -8.22
C ASP A 129 -10.52 22.85 -8.96
N LEU A 130 -11.58 22.17 -8.51
CA LEU A 130 -12.90 22.26 -9.14
C LEU A 130 -13.74 23.40 -8.57
N GLY A 131 -13.29 24.06 -7.48
CA GLY A 131 -13.93 25.25 -6.93
C GLY A 131 -15.32 25.01 -6.34
N GLY A 132 -15.56 23.83 -5.77
CA GLY A 132 -16.86 23.44 -5.20
C GLY A 132 -16.74 22.71 -3.87
N THR A 133 -17.85 22.15 -3.38
CA THR A 133 -17.88 21.24 -2.23
C THR A 133 -18.53 19.94 -2.65
N PHE A 134 -18.03 18.80 -2.17
CA PHE A 134 -18.71 17.53 -2.37
C PHE A 134 -20.09 17.57 -1.73
N ALA A 135 -21.12 17.53 -2.57
CA ALA A 135 -22.52 17.58 -2.16
C ALA A 135 -22.97 16.20 -1.70
N ASP A 136 -22.72 15.17 -2.52
CA ASP A 136 -23.20 13.81 -2.29
C ASP A 136 -22.20 12.74 -2.75
N ALA A 137 -22.29 11.57 -2.10
CA ALA A 137 -21.65 10.33 -2.51
C ALA A 137 -22.71 9.42 -3.17
N ASP A 138 -23.09 9.76 -4.41
CA ASP A 138 -24.24 9.21 -5.12
C ASP A 138 -23.86 8.30 -6.32
N MET A 139 -22.57 8.03 -6.48
CA MET A 139 -22.04 7.06 -7.43
C MET A 139 -21.47 5.84 -6.71
N GLU A 140 -21.49 4.69 -7.38
CA GLU A 140 -20.91 3.44 -6.88
C GLU A 140 -19.88 2.92 -7.87
N LEU A 141 -18.69 2.57 -7.38
CA LEU A 141 -17.67 1.96 -8.22
C LEU A 141 -18.07 0.50 -8.51
N VAL A 142 -18.17 0.15 -9.80
CA VAL A 142 -18.51 -1.20 -10.24
C VAL A 142 -17.23 -2.00 -10.44
N GLY A 143 -16.30 -1.49 -11.25
CA GLY A 143 -15.10 -2.19 -11.67
C GLY A 143 -13.89 -1.27 -11.84
N PRO A 144 -12.66 -1.80 -11.73
CA PRO A 144 -12.36 -3.15 -11.26
C PRO A 144 -12.55 -3.30 -9.75
N ALA A 145 -12.35 -4.51 -9.23
CA ALA A 145 -12.36 -4.78 -7.80
C ALA A 145 -11.27 -3.97 -7.06
N HIS A 146 -11.43 -3.79 -5.75
CA HIS A 146 -10.40 -3.15 -4.94
C HIS A 146 -9.10 -3.98 -4.92
N LEU A 147 -7.96 -3.30 -4.95
CA LEU A 147 -6.63 -3.87 -5.15
C LEU A 147 -6.47 -4.67 -6.45
N TYR A 148 -7.12 -4.23 -7.52
CA TYR A 148 -6.98 -4.88 -8.82
C TYR A 148 -5.56 -4.68 -9.38
N ARG A 149 -4.99 -5.78 -9.90
CA ARG A 149 -3.62 -5.82 -10.43
C ARG A 149 -3.64 -6.36 -11.84
N ALA A 150 -3.08 -5.60 -12.77
CA ALA A 150 -2.94 -6.02 -14.16
C ALA A 150 -1.67 -5.45 -14.78
N PRO A 151 -1.09 -6.11 -15.79
CA PRO A 151 -0.01 -5.52 -16.59
C PRO A 151 -0.53 -4.44 -17.55
N GLU A 152 -1.78 -4.57 -17.98
CA GLU A 152 -2.47 -3.72 -18.94
C GLU A 152 -3.48 -2.79 -18.25
N PRO A 153 -3.79 -1.62 -18.84
CA PRO A 153 -4.73 -0.67 -18.23
C PRO A 153 -6.13 -1.28 -18.13
N PRO A 154 -6.77 -1.27 -16.93
CA PRO A 154 -8.14 -1.73 -16.79
C PRO A 154 -9.14 -0.72 -17.35
N VAL A 155 -10.35 -1.22 -17.60
CA VAL A 155 -11.55 -0.38 -17.70
C VAL A 155 -12.05 -0.08 -16.29
N LEU A 156 -12.22 1.19 -16.00
CA LEU A 156 -12.85 1.70 -14.78
C LEU A 156 -14.34 1.87 -15.05
N GLU A 157 -15.19 1.42 -14.14
CA GLU A 157 -16.65 1.40 -14.30
C GLU A 157 -17.34 1.85 -13.01
N TRP A 158 -18.43 2.59 -13.14
CA TRP A 158 -19.22 3.09 -12.03
C TRP A 158 -20.70 3.18 -12.40
N THR A 159 -21.57 3.25 -11.39
CA THR A 159 -22.98 3.54 -11.60
C THR A 159 -23.16 5.02 -11.92
N ARG A 160 -24.16 5.34 -12.75
CA ARG A 160 -24.51 6.73 -13.00
C ARG A 160 -25.32 7.27 -11.84
N PRO A 161 -25.06 8.51 -11.41
CA PRO A 161 -25.95 9.20 -10.51
C PRO A 161 -27.18 9.70 -11.26
N HIS A 162 -28.20 10.10 -10.50
CA HIS A 162 -29.38 10.75 -11.04
C HIS A 162 -29.08 12.22 -11.36
N GLY A 163 -28.72 12.53 -12.61
CA GLY A 163 -28.52 13.92 -13.05
C GLY A 163 -27.67 14.05 -14.32
N GLU A 164 -27.67 15.25 -14.91
CA GLU A 164 -26.78 15.58 -16.03
C GLU A 164 -25.52 16.28 -15.50
N PHE A 165 -24.36 15.67 -15.73
CA PHE A 165 -23.08 16.32 -15.47
C PHE A 165 -22.68 17.23 -16.63
N THR A 166 -22.07 18.36 -16.30
CA THR A 166 -21.41 19.23 -17.28
C THR A 166 -19.97 18.79 -17.50
N LYS A 167 -19.33 18.23 -16.48
CA LYS A 167 -17.97 17.68 -16.52
C LYS A 167 -17.86 16.44 -15.65
N GLN A 168 -16.99 15.51 -16.02
CA GLN A 168 -16.76 14.31 -15.26
C GLN A 168 -15.30 13.89 -15.38
N TYR A 169 -14.76 13.35 -14.29
CA TYR A 169 -13.36 12.96 -14.20
C TYR A 169 -13.21 11.65 -13.45
N VAL A 170 -12.29 10.81 -13.92
CA VAL A 170 -11.61 9.87 -13.04
C VAL A 170 -10.42 10.59 -12.44
N VAL A 171 -10.31 10.55 -11.12
CA VAL A 171 -9.17 11.09 -10.38
C VAL A 171 -8.48 9.95 -9.65
N MET A 172 -7.15 9.99 -9.60
CA MET A 172 -6.35 8.99 -8.90
C MET A 172 -5.13 9.61 -8.22
N GLY A 173 -4.72 9.08 -7.08
CA GLY A 173 -3.53 9.50 -6.34
C GLY A 173 -2.67 8.32 -5.93
N LEU A 174 -1.35 8.42 -6.15
CA LEU A 174 -0.38 7.46 -5.65
C LEU A 174 -0.46 7.42 -4.11
N GLY A 175 -0.75 6.25 -3.54
CA GLY A 175 -0.91 6.10 -2.09
C GLY A 175 -2.03 6.96 -1.48
N GLY A 176 -2.97 7.47 -2.29
CA GLY A 176 -4.03 8.35 -1.81
C GLY A 176 -3.56 9.78 -1.52
N GLU A 177 -2.32 10.13 -1.84
CA GLU A 177 -1.71 11.42 -1.56
C GLU A 177 -1.86 12.38 -2.76
N SER A 178 -1.78 13.67 -2.48
CA SER A 178 -1.96 14.75 -3.46
C SER A 178 -0.81 14.91 -4.47
N LEU A 179 0.41 14.55 -4.08
CA LEU A 179 1.64 14.89 -4.84
C LEU A 179 1.75 14.24 -6.22
N ASP A 180 1.27 13.00 -6.39
CA ASP A 180 1.23 12.30 -7.69
C ASP A 180 -0.22 11.95 -8.02
N ARG A 181 -1.01 13.01 -8.21
CA ARG A 181 -2.42 12.93 -8.59
C ARG A 181 -2.58 13.04 -10.11
N ARG A 182 -3.39 12.17 -10.68
CA ARG A 182 -3.80 12.19 -12.09
C ARG A 182 -5.28 12.47 -12.20
N ARG A 183 -5.66 13.14 -13.29
CA ARG A 183 -7.04 13.43 -13.66
C ARG A 183 -7.24 13.06 -15.12
N ILE A 184 -8.26 12.25 -15.38
CA ILE A 184 -8.67 11.82 -16.72
C ILE A 184 -10.07 12.38 -16.93
N GLU A 185 -10.22 13.23 -17.94
CA GLU A 185 -11.54 13.73 -18.33
C GLU A 185 -12.36 12.61 -18.98
N VAL A 186 -13.62 12.50 -18.56
CA VAL A 186 -14.57 11.51 -19.03
C VAL A 186 -15.74 12.26 -19.65
N PRO A 187 -16.27 11.84 -20.81
CA PRO A 187 -17.48 12.43 -21.34
C PRO A 187 -18.60 12.34 -20.28
N PRO A 188 -19.38 13.42 -20.04
CA PRO A 188 -20.31 13.47 -18.90
C PRO A 188 -21.43 12.44 -18.91
N HIS A 189 -21.62 11.77 -20.05
CA HIS A 189 -22.61 10.74 -20.28
C HIS A 189 -21.96 9.35 -20.35
N GLU A 190 -20.73 9.16 -19.88
CA GLU A 190 -20.09 7.85 -19.83
C GLU A 190 -20.05 7.33 -18.39
N SER A 191 -20.15 6.01 -18.26
CA SER A 191 -20.08 5.29 -16.98
C SER A 191 -18.92 4.31 -16.92
N SER A 192 -18.04 4.37 -17.93
CA SER A 192 -16.80 3.64 -17.95
C SER A 192 -15.74 4.37 -18.76
N ILE A 193 -14.48 4.09 -18.47
CA ILE A 193 -13.34 4.56 -19.27
C ILE A 193 -12.14 3.64 -19.07
N GLY A 194 -11.42 3.31 -20.15
CA GLY A 194 -10.10 2.68 -20.04
C GLY A 194 -9.06 3.69 -19.55
N ILE A 195 -8.19 3.30 -18.62
CA ILE A 195 -7.06 4.18 -18.25
C ILE A 195 -6.21 4.41 -19.52
N PRO A 196 -5.96 5.67 -19.95
CA PRO A 196 -5.14 5.92 -21.13
C PRO A 196 -3.74 5.32 -20.96
N GLU A 197 -3.19 4.73 -22.03
CA GLU A 197 -1.87 4.09 -21.98
C GLU A 197 -0.77 5.04 -21.50
N SER A 198 -0.86 6.32 -21.85
CA SER A 198 0.09 7.35 -21.39
C SER A 198 0.07 7.52 -19.87
N VAL A 199 -1.13 7.54 -19.26
CA VAL A 199 -1.30 7.60 -17.80
C VAL A 199 -0.82 6.31 -17.17
N TRP A 200 -1.25 5.16 -17.70
CA TRP A 200 -0.88 3.84 -17.19
C TRP A 200 0.63 3.60 -17.21
N ASN A 201 1.30 3.96 -18.31
CA ASN A 201 2.74 3.75 -18.46
C ASN A 201 3.59 4.65 -17.57
N ASP A 202 3.05 5.80 -17.16
CA ASP A 202 3.70 6.72 -16.24
C ASP A 202 3.46 6.35 -14.75
N MET A 203 2.46 5.52 -14.46
CA MET A 203 2.25 4.99 -13.11
C MET A 203 3.43 4.12 -12.66
N ARG A 204 3.85 4.32 -11.40
CA ARG A 204 4.89 3.50 -10.76
C ARG A 204 4.41 2.07 -10.63
N ALA A 205 5.17 1.14 -11.18
CA ALA A 205 4.81 -0.28 -11.14
C ALA A 205 4.83 -0.83 -9.71
N ASN A 206 3.85 -1.68 -9.40
CA ASN A 206 3.61 -2.32 -8.11
C ASN A 206 3.27 -1.37 -6.95
N PHE A 207 2.92 -0.11 -7.23
CA PHE A 207 2.36 0.82 -6.26
C PHE A 207 0.85 0.96 -6.41
N GLY A 208 0.18 1.25 -5.29
CA GLY A 208 -1.26 1.49 -5.22
C GLY A 208 -1.62 2.89 -5.70
N TYR A 209 -2.42 2.97 -6.77
CA TYR A 209 -3.06 4.20 -7.21
C TYR A 209 -4.54 4.14 -6.82
N TRP A 210 -4.92 5.05 -5.93
CA TRP A 210 -6.25 5.12 -5.36
C TRP A 210 -7.10 6.04 -6.20
N TRP A 211 -8.23 5.56 -6.70
CA TRP A 211 -9.04 6.23 -7.70
C TRP A 211 -10.51 6.29 -7.30
N THR A 212 -11.17 7.34 -7.79
CA THR A 212 -12.62 7.51 -7.74
C THR A 212 -13.08 8.32 -8.95
N VAL A 213 -14.40 8.48 -9.09
CA VAL A 213 -15.02 9.32 -10.11
C VAL A 213 -15.62 10.56 -9.46
N VAL A 214 -15.46 11.71 -10.11
CA VAL A 214 -16.04 12.99 -9.70
C VAL A 214 -16.81 13.60 -10.86
N GLY A 215 -18.05 13.97 -10.61
CA GLY A 215 -18.91 14.70 -11.55
C GLY A 215 -19.15 16.14 -11.07
N VAL A 216 -19.33 17.05 -12.02
CA VAL A 216 -19.73 18.44 -11.76
C VAL A 216 -21.06 18.68 -12.46
N ASP A 217 -22.09 19.07 -11.69
CA ASP A 217 -23.40 19.36 -12.25
C ASP A 217 -23.49 20.78 -12.85
N SER A 218 -24.67 21.17 -13.36
CA SER A 218 -24.91 22.51 -13.93
C SER A 218 -24.94 23.63 -12.88
N ALA A 219 -25.10 23.30 -11.59
CA ALA A 219 -25.02 24.23 -10.48
C ALA A 219 -23.60 24.35 -9.89
N GLY A 220 -22.62 23.63 -10.44
CA GLY A 220 -21.25 23.60 -9.95
C GLY A 220 -21.04 22.74 -8.71
N ARG A 221 -22.00 21.90 -8.33
CA ARG A 221 -21.87 20.96 -7.21
C ARG A 221 -21.03 19.76 -7.61
N LEU A 222 -20.23 19.27 -6.68
CA LEU A 222 -19.37 18.10 -6.90
C LEU A 222 -20.06 16.84 -6.39
N HIS A 223 -20.11 15.83 -7.24
CA HIS A 223 -20.63 14.50 -6.96
C HIS A 223 -19.46 13.51 -7.00
N ARG A 224 -19.45 12.51 -6.13
CA ARG A 224 -18.38 11.51 -6.11
C ARG A 224 -18.90 10.11 -5.84
N ALA A 225 -18.06 9.11 -6.10
CA ALA A 225 -18.38 7.77 -5.61
C ALA A 225 -18.24 7.67 -4.10
N SER A 226 -19.03 6.78 -3.49
CA SER A 226 -19.03 6.49 -2.06
C SER A 226 -17.74 5.87 -1.55
N SER A 227 -16.94 5.31 -2.45
CA SER A 227 -15.64 4.72 -2.15
C SER A 227 -14.55 5.16 -3.11
N VAL A 228 -13.32 5.01 -2.64
CA VAL A 228 -12.07 5.12 -3.37
C VAL A 228 -11.47 3.72 -3.42
N ARG A 229 -11.20 3.23 -4.63
CA ARG A 229 -10.61 1.89 -4.85
C ARG A 229 -9.17 2.01 -5.30
N CYS A 230 -8.41 0.95 -5.17
CA CYS A 230 -7.02 0.94 -5.57
C CYS A 230 -6.80 0.02 -6.77
N VAL A 231 -6.05 0.53 -7.75
CA VAL A 231 -5.52 -0.21 -8.90
C VAL A 231 -4.01 -0.16 -8.85
N ILE A 232 -3.37 -1.24 -9.31
CA ILE A 232 -1.92 -1.39 -9.31
C ILE A 232 -1.50 -1.84 -10.69
N ARG A 233 -0.59 -1.08 -11.30
CA ARG A 233 0.13 -1.53 -12.50
C ARG A 233 1.11 -2.62 -12.11
N HIS A 234 0.74 -3.86 -12.36
CA HIS A 234 1.56 -5.01 -12.03
C HIS A 234 2.74 -5.12 -12.99
N ARG A 235 3.94 -5.21 -12.43
CA ARG A 235 5.14 -5.63 -13.15
C ARG A 235 5.77 -6.80 -12.41
N PRO A 236 5.91 -7.97 -13.03
CA PRO A 236 6.60 -9.09 -12.42
C PRO A 236 8.00 -8.68 -11.99
N MET A 237 8.40 -9.13 -10.81
CA MET A 237 9.76 -9.01 -10.31
C MET A 237 10.24 -10.43 -10.06
N PRO A 238 11.10 -10.99 -10.92
CA PRO A 238 11.58 -12.35 -10.71
C PRO A 238 12.33 -12.43 -9.38
N ARG A 239 12.25 -13.62 -8.79
CA ARG A 239 13.01 -13.95 -7.58
C ARG A 239 14.50 -13.82 -7.86
N ILE A 240 15.25 -13.46 -6.84
CA ILE A 240 16.70 -13.31 -6.97
C ILE A 240 17.34 -14.69 -6.95
N GLU A 241 18.15 -14.98 -7.96
CA GLU A 241 18.91 -16.23 -8.03
C GLU A 241 19.80 -16.41 -6.78
N GLY A 242 19.77 -17.61 -6.20
CA GLY A 242 20.47 -17.91 -4.96
C GLY A 242 19.70 -17.57 -3.68
N SER A 243 18.49 -17.00 -3.77
CA SER A 243 17.60 -16.87 -2.63
C SER A 243 17.21 -18.24 -2.08
N THR A 244 17.26 -18.39 -0.75
CA THR A 244 16.93 -19.65 -0.06
C THR A 244 15.55 -19.62 0.59
N LEU A 245 14.74 -18.58 0.35
CA LEU A 245 13.40 -18.46 0.92
C LEU A 245 12.45 -19.49 0.29
N ASP A 246 11.60 -20.12 1.11
CA ASP A 246 10.61 -21.10 0.64
C ASP A 246 9.32 -20.40 0.14
N TYR A 247 9.08 -20.46 -1.17
CA TYR A 247 7.86 -19.96 -1.81
C TYR A 247 6.81 -21.06 -2.05
N GLY A 248 7.13 -22.33 -1.77
CA GLY A 248 6.20 -23.45 -1.83
C GLY A 248 5.62 -23.76 -3.22
N ASP A 249 6.33 -23.40 -4.28
CA ASP A 249 6.09 -23.83 -5.67
C ASP A 249 6.81 -25.13 -6.04
#